data_AF-A0A966U5L3-F1
#
_entry.id   AF-A0A966U5L3-F1
#
_cell.length_a   1.000
_cell.length_b   1.000
_cell.length_c   1.000
_cell.angle_alpha   90.00
_cell.angle_beta   90.00
_cell.angle_gamma   90.00
#
_symmetry.space_group_name_H-M   'P 1'
#
loop_
_entity.id
_entity.type
_entity.pdbx_description
1 polymer ?
#
loop_
_entity_poly.entity_id
_entity_poly.type
_entity_poly.pdbx_seq_one_letter_code
_entity_poly.pdbx_strand_id
1 'polypeptide(L)'
;FTGWFARAERCKTCGFKWERDLVGFQLGAAAMNIIMTGGAVLATMGIGVIVTYPEVPTWPLIAIVGSVALLVGIGGFPTSYTVWLAVDVRMHPLEPEELADAAAHANAQTQAQ
;
A
#
# COMPACT_ATOMS: atom_id res chain seq x y z
N PHE A 1 -3.95 7.93 6.23
CA PHE A 1 -3.84 9.11 5.35
C PHE A 1 -5.02 10.04 5.55
N THR A 2 -4.79 11.35 5.64
CA THR A 2 -5.83 12.39 5.65
C THR A 2 -6.05 12.99 4.26
N GLY A 3 -5.05 12.87 3.38
CA GLY A 3 -5.15 13.13 1.95
C GLY A 3 -3.98 12.47 1.22
N TRP A 4 -3.90 12.65 -0.10
CA TRP A 4 -2.82 12.09 -0.92
C TRP A 4 -1.44 12.55 -0.47
N PHE A 5 -1.33 13.84 -0.16
CA PHE A 5 -0.10 14.50 0.27
C PHE A 5 0.03 14.62 1.79
N ALA A 6 -0.98 14.15 2.54
CA ALA A 6 -1.05 14.30 3.99
C ALA A 6 -1.19 12.94 4.66
N ARG A 7 -0.12 12.51 5.31
CA ARG A 7 -0.08 11.28 6.10
C ARG A 7 -0.38 11.63 7.55
N ALA A 8 -1.40 10.99 8.12
CA ALA A 8 -1.62 11.03 9.56
C ALA A 8 -0.54 10.20 10.27
N GLU A 9 -0.19 10.56 11.49
CA GLU A 9 0.79 9.82 12.30
C GLU A 9 0.37 8.38 12.57
N ARG A 10 -0.94 8.12 12.56
CA ARG A 10 -1.54 6.81 12.86
C ARG A 10 -2.41 6.31 11.72
N CYS A 11 -2.59 4.99 11.66
CA CYS A 11 -3.56 4.37 10.78
C CYS A 11 -4.99 4.69 11.25
N LYS A 12 -5.87 5.06 10.32
CA LYS A 12 -7.27 5.40 10.63
C LYS A 12 -8.13 4.18 10.94
N THR A 13 -7.77 3.00 10.44
CA THR A 13 -8.57 1.78 10.59
C THR A 13 -8.21 1.03 11.86
N CYS A 14 -6.92 0.84 12.14
CA CYS A 14 -6.45 0.06 13.29
C CYS A 14 -5.83 0.89 14.42
N GLY A 15 -5.61 2.21 14.22
CA GLY A 15 -5.09 3.08 15.27
C GLY A 15 -3.60 2.94 15.59
N PHE A 16 -2.86 2.02 14.96
CA PHE A 16 -1.41 1.89 15.17
C PHE A 16 -0.62 3.04 14.57
N LYS A 17 0.51 3.40 15.20
CA LYS A 17 1.51 4.33 14.63
C LYS A 17 2.12 3.67 13.39
N TRP A 18 2.37 4.46 12.34
CA TRP A 18 2.98 3.93 11.12
C TRP A 18 4.42 3.48 11.34
N GLU A 19 5.22 4.32 11.98
CA GLU A 19 6.67 4.14 11.98
C GLU A 19 7.16 3.26 13.14
N ARG A 20 6.35 2.99 14.19
CA ARG A 20 6.67 2.14 15.36
C ARG A 20 8.14 2.28 15.85
N ASP A 21 8.70 3.50 15.75
CA ASP A 21 10.11 3.83 16.02
C ASP A 21 11.17 3.05 15.20
N LEU A 22 10.75 2.39 14.12
CA LEU A 22 11.60 1.67 13.17
C LEU A 22 12.18 2.60 12.10
N VAL A 23 13.51 2.65 12.06
CA VAL A 23 14.24 3.32 10.97
C VAL A 23 14.02 2.52 9.68
N GLY A 24 13.41 3.16 8.67
CA GLY A 24 13.24 2.56 7.34
C GLY A 24 11.86 1.97 7.04
N PHE A 25 10.85 2.16 7.89
CA PHE A 25 9.47 1.75 7.58
C PHE A 25 9.01 2.28 6.20
N GLN A 26 9.36 3.52 5.87
CA GLN A 26 9.03 4.14 4.58
C GLN A 26 9.70 3.44 3.39
N LEU A 27 10.90 2.89 3.57
CA LEU A 27 11.59 2.12 2.53
C LEU A 27 10.83 0.83 2.23
N GLY A 28 10.32 0.15 3.26
CA GLY A 28 9.47 -1.02 3.10
C GLY A 28 8.14 -0.69 2.39
N ALA A 29 7.51 0.42 2.76
CA ALA A 29 6.30 0.89 2.07
C ALA A 29 6.55 1.26 0.59
N ALA A 30 7.73 1.82 0.28
CA ALA A 30 8.15 2.10 -1.09
C ALA A 30 8.40 0.80 -1.87
N ALA A 31 9.09 -0.17 -1.27
CA ALA A 31 9.31 -1.50 -1.85
C ALA A 31 7.98 -2.20 -2.15
N MET A 32 7.01 -2.12 -1.23
CA MET A 32 5.69 -2.69 -1.43
C MET A 32 4.94 -2.03 -2.60
N ASN A 33 5.08 -0.72 -2.79
CA ASN A 33 4.49 -0.03 -3.95
C ASN A 33 5.11 -0.53 -5.26
N ILE A 34 6.43 -0.73 -5.30
CA ILE A 34 7.13 -1.29 -6.47
C ILE A 34 6.65 -2.70 -6.77
N ILE A 35 6.51 -3.56 -5.74
CA ILE A 35 6.02 -4.93 -5.90
C ILE A 35 4.60 -4.92 -6.47
N MET A 36 3.70 -4.11 -5.91
CA MET A 36 2.31 -4.01 -6.38
C MET A 36 2.23 -3.49 -7.82
N THR A 37 2.99 -2.44 -8.13
CA THR A 37 2.99 -1.82 -9.46
C THR A 37 3.62 -2.75 -10.50
N GLY A 38 4.80 -3.29 -10.20
CA GLY A 38 5.50 -4.24 -11.07
C GLY A 38 4.69 -5.51 -11.28
N GLY A 39 4.10 -6.06 -10.23
CA GLY A 39 3.20 -7.20 -10.30
C GLY A 39 1.98 -6.94 -11.19
N ALA A 40 1.32 -5.80 -11.03
CA ALA A 40 0.18 -5.42 -11.87
C ALA A 40 0.57 -5.22 -13.34
N VAL A 41 1.72 -4.60 -13.61
CA VAL A 41 2.27 -4.42 -14.96
C VAL A 41 2.56 -5.76 -15.62
N LEU A 42 3.29 -6.65 -14.94
CA LEU A 42 3.64 -7.97 -15.46
C LEU A 42 2.40 -8.83 -15.70
N ALA A 43 1.43 -8.81 -14.77
CA ALA A 43 0.18 -9.54 -14.92
C ALA A 43 -0.64 -9.01 -16.11
N THR A 44 -0.79 -7.69 -16.22
CA THR A 44 -1.54 -7.05 -17.32
C THR A 44 -0.91 -7.36 -18.67
N MET A 45 0.42 -7.26 -18.77
CA MET A 45 1.16 -7.58 -19.99
C MET A 45 1.01 -9.06 -20.35
N GLY A 46 1.23 -9.96 -19.38
CA GLY A 46 1.15 -11.41 -19.60
C GLY A 46 -0.26 -11.83 -20.04
N ILE A 47 -1.30 -11.37 -19.35
CA ILE A 47 -2.70 -11.63 -19.70
C ILE A 47 -3.01 -11.07 -21.09
N GLY A 48 -2.60 -9.83 -21.37
CA GLY A 48 -2.83 -9.19 -22.67
C GLY A 48 -2.22 -9.97 -23.83
N VAL A 49 -0.96 -10.42 -23.69
CA VAL A 49 -0.29 -11.26 -24.70
C VAL A 49 -1.02 -12.59 -24.87
N ILE A 50 -1.33 -13.29 -23.78
CA ILE A 50 -2.00 -14.61 -23.84
C ILE A 50 -3.36 -14.52 -24.55
N VAL A 51 -4.14 -13.49 -24.25
CA VAL A 51 -5.51 -13.33 -24.79
C VAL A 51 -5.50 -12.90 -26.26
N THR A 52 -4.50 -12.13 -26.69
CA THR A 52 -4.43 -11.54 -28.04
C THR A 52 -3.53 -12.31 -29.01
N TYR A 53 -2.88 -13.38 -28.55
CA TYR A 53 -2.05 -14.21 -29.40
C TYR A 53 -2.88 -14.93 -30.48
N PRO A 54 -2.43 -15.00 -31.75
CA PRO A 54 -1.11 -14.60 -32.26
C PRO A 54 -0.98 -13.12 -32.69
N GLU A 55 -2.06 -12.42 -32.98
CA GLU A 55 -2.05 -11.02 -33.41
C GLU A 55 -2.03 -10.03 -32.24
N VAL A 56 -0.89 -9.94 -31.53
CA VAL A 56 -0.75 -9.05 -30.37
C VAL A 56 -0.78 -7.57 -30.78
N PRO A 57 -1.77 -6.76 -30.33
CA PRO A 57 -1.85 -5.35 -30.65
C PRO A 57 -0.90 -4.54 -29.75
N THR A 58 0.35 -4.41 -30.18
CA THR A 58 1.45 -3.82 -29.39
C THR A 58 1.13 -2.42 -28.83
N TRP A 59 0.63 -1.51 -29.66
CA TRP A 59 0.35 -0.12 -29.22
C TRP A 59 -0.77 -0.03 -28.19
N PRO A 60 -1.95 -0.64 -28.41
CA PRO A 60 -2.98 -0.74 -27.38
C PRO A 60 -2.49 -1.40 -26.09
N LEU A 61 -1.71 -2.48 -26.20
CA LEU A 61 -1.21 -3.19 -25.02
C LEU A 61 -0.24 -2.31 -24.21
N ILE A 62 0.66 -1.58 -24.86
CA ILE A 62 1.56 -0.62 -24.20
C ILE A 62 0.74 0.49 -23.51
N ALA A 63 -0.29 1.03 -24.17
CA ALA A 63 -1.13 2.06 -23.58
C ALA A 63 -1.84 1.56 -22.31
N ILE A 64 -2.36 0.34 -22.32
CA ILE A 64 -3.01 -0.29 -21.17
C ILE A 64 -2.00 -0.52 -20.05
N VAL A 65 -0.86 -1.15 -20.35
CA VAL A 65 0.18 -1.45 -19.36
C VAL A 65 0.73 -0.16 -18.73
N GLY A 66 0.99 0.87 -19.54
CA GLY A 66 1.43 2.18 -19.06
C GLY A 66 0.38 2.85 -18.18
N SER A 67 -0.90 2.75 -18.55
CA SER A 67 -2.00 3.26 -17.73
C SER A 67 -2.08 2.55 -16.38
N VAL A 68 -1.95 1.22 -16.37
CA VAL A 68 -1.91 0.43 -15.12
C VAL A 68 -0.71 0.83 -14.25
N ALA A 69 0.46 1.01 -14.85
CA ALA A 69 1.66 1.45 -14.11
C ALA A 69 1.42 2.79 -13.39
N LEU A 70 0.80 3.76 -14.07
CA LEU A 70 0.49 5.07 -13.47
C LEU A 70 -0.62 4.96 -12.42
N LEU A 71 -1.70 4.25 -12.71
CA LEU A 71 -2.83 4.11 -11.80
C LEU A 71 -2.45 3.37 -10.52
N VAL A 72 -1.70 2.27 -10.63
CA VAL A 72 -1.26 1.48 -9.48
C VAL A 72 -0.08 2.14 -8.78
N GLY A 73 0.90 2.66 -9.51
CA GLY A 73 2.10 3.26 -8.91
C GLY A 73 1.83 4.59 -8.20
N ILE A 74 0.97 5.43 -8.79
CA ILE A 74 0.47 6.62 -8.11
C ILE A 74 -0.55 6.14 -7.10
N GLY A 75 -1.75 5.72 -7.54
CA GLY A 75 -2.92 5.41 -6.70
C GLY A 75 -2.69 4.37 -5.58
N GLY A 76 -1.76 3.45 -5.75
CA GLY A 76 -1.40 2.43 -4.77
C GLY A 76 -0.53 2.91 -3.61
N PHE A 77 -0.01 4.14 -3.62
CA PHE A 77 0.90 4.63 -2.60
C PHE A 77 0.34 4.60 -1.16
N PRO A 78 -0.89 5.08 -0.85
CA PRO A 78 -1.47 4.90 0.47
C PRO A 78 -1.70 3.44 0.84
N THR A 79 -2.04 2.61 -0.16
CA THR A 79 -2.26 1.18 0.03
C THR A 79 -0.96 0.46 0.36
N SER A 80 0.16 0.86 -0.24
CA SER A 80 1.46 0.23 0.02
C SER A 80 1.90 0.38 1.48
N TYR A 81 1.59 1.52 2.11
CA TYR A 81 1.78 1.73 3.55
C TYR A 81 0.92 0.80 4.40
N THR A 82 -0.36 0.62 4.05
CA THR A 82 -1.26 -0.29 4.78
C THR A 82 -0.83 -1.75 4.66
N VAL A 83 -0.45 -2.18 3.45
CA VAL A 83 0.03 -3.55 3.18
C VAL A 83 1.36 -3.77 3.89
N TRP A 84 2.27 -2.81 3.83
CA TRP A 84 3.54 -2.89 4.54
C TRP A 84 3.34 -2.96 6.05
N LEU A 85 2.45 -2.15 6.64
CA LEU A 85 2.13 -2.23 8.06
C LEU A 85 1.58 -3.61 8.45
N ALA A 86 0.71 -4.20 7.63
CA ALA A 86 0.18 -5.54 7.90
C ALA A 86 1.28 -6.62 7.85
N VAL A 87 2.20 -6.51 6.89
CA VAL A 87 3.37 -7.39 6.77
C VAL A 87 4.31 -7.18 7.96
N ASP A 88 4.58 -5.94 8.34
CA ASP A 88 5.41 -5.57 9.48
C ASP A 88 4.85 -6.16 10.78
N VAL A 89 3.56 -5.99 11.08
CA VAL A 89 2.91 -6.58 12.26
C VAL A 89 2.99 -8.11 12.27
N ARG A 90 3.03 -8.73 11.09
CA ARG A 90 3.17 -10.20 10.99
C ARG A 90 4.59 -10.67 11.28
N MET A 91 5.61 -9.89 10.90
CA MET A 91 7.03 -10.17 11.12
C MET A 91 7.49 -9.76 12.52
N HIS A 92 7.00 -8.62 12.99
CA HIS A 92 7.25 -7.99 14.27
C HIS A 92 5.92 -7.84 15.02
N PRO A 93 5.49 -8.90 15.76
CA PRO A 93 4.25 -8.88 16.51
C PRO A 93 4.15 -7.67 17.43
N LEU A 94 2.91 -7.24 17.68
CA LEU A 94 2.63 -6.08 18.51
C LEU A 94 2.93 -6.37 19.98
N GLU A 95 3.58 -5.42 20.63
CA GLU A 95 3.78 -5.47 22.07
C GLU A 95 2.49 -5.06 22.81
N PRO A 96 2.27 -5.53 24.05
CA PRO A 96 1.07 -5.18 24.81
C PRO A 96 0.88 -3.67 25.00
N GLU A 97 1.99 -2.93 25.09
CA GLU A 97 2.00 -1.47 25.18
C GLU A 97 1.50 -0.78 23.91
N GLU A 98 1.86 -1.29 22.74
CA GLU A 98 1.40 -0.76 21.45
C GLU A 98 -0.10 -1.00 21.24
N LEU A 99 -0.59 -2.15 21.70
CA LEU A 99 -2.02 -2.47 21.72
C LEU A 99 -2.79 -1.54 22.65
N ALA A 100 -2.26 -1.29 23.86
CA ALA A 100 -2.86 -0.37 24.81
C ALA A 100 -2.88 1.07 24.28
N ASP A 101 -1.79 1.52 23.65
CA ASP A 101 -1.68 2.84 23.02
C ASP A 101 -2.70 2.99 21.88
N ALA A 102 -2.83 1.99 21.00
CA ALA A 102 -3.83 2.01 19.94
C ALA A 102 -5.28 2.05 20.49
N ALA A 103 -5.57 1.29 21.55
CA ALA A 103 -6.88 1.30 22.20
C ALA A 103 -7.20 2.65 22.87
N ALA A 104 -6.22 3.26 23.54
CA ALA A 104 -6.36 4.59 24.13
C ALA A 104 -6.67 5.65 23.07
N HIS A 105 -6.00 5.59 21.93
CA HIS A 105 -6.27 6.47 20.79
C HIS A 105 -7.68 6.28 20.21
N ALA A 106 -8.14 5.04 20.06
CA ALA A 106 -9.51 4.76 19.59
C ALA A 106 -10.56 5.34 20.56
N ASN A 107 -10.36 5.18 21.87
CA ASN A 107 -11.26 5.71 22.89
C ASN A 107 -11.29 7.25 22.91
N ALA A 108 -10.14 7.91 22.74
CA ALA A 108 -10.05 9.37 22.68
C ALA A 108 -10.79 9.94 21.45
N GLN A 109 -10.77 9.24 20.31
CA GLN A 109 -11.53 9.65 19.12
C GLN A 109 -13.03 9.54 19.34
N THR A 110 -13.51 8.49 20.02
CA THR A 110 -14.93 8.32 20.36
C THR A 110 -15.44 9.42 21.31
N GLN A 111 -14.62 9.90 22.24
CA GLN A 111 -15.00 10.97 23.18
C GLN A 111 -15.02 12.37 22.55
N ALA A 112 -14.32 12.55 21.42
CA ALA A 112 -14.25 13.81 20.69
C ALA A 112 -15.39 13.99 19.67
N GLN A 113 -16.25 12.98 19.52
CA GLN A 113 -17.44 12.99 18.65
C GLN A 113 -18.71 13.20 19.49
#